data_AF-A0A662DD13-F1
#
_entry.id   AF-A0A662DD13-F1
#
_cell.length_a   1.000
_cell.length_b   1.000
_cell.length_c   1.000
_cell.angle_alpha   90.00
_cell.angle_beta   90.00
_cell.angle_gamma   90.00
#
_symmetry.space_group_name_H-M   'P 1'
#
loop_
_entity.id
_entity.type
_entity.pdbx_description
1 polymer ?
#
loop_
_entity_poly.entity_id
_entity_poly.type
_entity_poly.pdbx_seq_one_letter_code
_entity_poly.pdbx_strand_id
1 'polypeptide(L)'
;MEIVWGVVLIVLGLLAWGGQTLSRFAPDTATKLSLVEKEESVEPLYWADIRGEALWDFLTLWTLVVAGVLLLFDHQAWPYFGLVGGSIYLYFAGRGILTRVEMQRAGFRVGDPKSVQLGLVMLAVWLVVGLITIVAAANTLA
;
A
#
# COMPACT_ATOMS: atom_id res chain seq x y z
N MET A 1 -1.98 23.35 -5.30
CA MET A 1 -2.29 21.98 -5.78
C MET A 1 -1.21 21.01 -5.33
N GLU A 2 0.06 21.33 -5.55
CA GLU A 2 1.22 20.52 -5.17
C GLU A 2 1.36 20.30 -3.66
N ILE A 3 1.15 21.34 -2.84
CA ILE A 3 1.20 21.21 -1.37
C ILE A 3 0.15 20.21 -0.85
N VAL A 4 -1.10 20.35 -1.31
CA VAL A 4 -2.19 19.46 -0.89
C VAL A 4 -1.89 18.03 -1.30
N TRP A 5 -1.42 17.83 -2.54
CA TRP A 5 -1.06 16.49 -3.02
C TRP A 5 0.12 15.91 -2.24
N GLY A 6 1.17 16.71 -1.97
CA GLY A 6 2.30 16.29 -1.15
C GLY A 6 1.90 15.81 0.24
N VAL A 7 0.97 16.52 0.91
CA VAL A 7 0.39 16.08 2.19
C VAL A 7 -0.36 14.75 2.02
N VAL A 8 -1.18 14.61 0.98
CA VAL A 8 -1.91 13.36 0.69
C VAL A 8 -0.94 12.18 0.52
N LEU A 9 0.13 12.36 -0.25
CA LEU A 9 1.15 11.31 -0.47
C LEU A 9 1.85 10.91 0.83
N ILE A 10 2.19 11.88 1.68
CA ILE A 10 2.83 11.61 2.97
C ILE A 10 1.86 10.85 3.88
N VAL A 11 0.63 11.34 4.07
CA VAL A 11 -0.32 10.73 5.01
C VAL A 11 -0.70 9.32 4.56
N LEU A 12 -1.13 9.16 3.30
CA LEU A 12 -1.54 7.85 2.80
C LEU A 12 -0.36 6.90 2.65
N GLY A 13 0.82 7.42 2.30
CA GLY A 13 2.02 6.61 2.20
C GLY A 13 2.52 6.12 3.56
N LEU A 14 2.48 6.97 4.59
CA LEU A 14 2.83 6.57 5.95
C LEU A 14 1.83 5.57 6.52
N LEU A 15 0.54 5.70 6.20
CA LEU A 15 -0.46 4.71 6.61
C LEU A 15 -0.19 3.34 5.97
N ALA A 16 0.09 3.29 4.67
CA ALA A 16 0.42 2.04 3.99
C ALA A 16 1.73 1.44 4.51
N TRP A 17 2.82 2.21 4.44
CA TRP A 17 4.15 1.75 4.81
C TRP A 17 4.22 1.41 6.31
N GLY A 18 3.66 2.25 7.18
CA GLY A 18 3.57 1.99 8.62
C GLY A 18 2.72 0.76 8.92
N GLY A 19 1.60 0.60 8.21
CA GLY A 19 0.76 -0.59 8.28
C GLY A 19 1.55 -1.85 7.98
N GLN A 20 2.27 -1.88 6.85
CA GLN A 20 3.07 -3.02 6.43
C GLN A 20 4.27 -3.29 7.35
N THR A 21 4.88 -2.22 7.88
CA THR A 21 5.95 -2.31 8.89
C THR A 21 5.44 -3.05 10.14
N LEU A 22 4.28 -2.65 10.67
CA LEU A 22 3.66 -3.33 11.80
C LEU A 22 3.26 -4.76 11.43
N SER A 23 2.62 -4.95 10.27
CA SER A 23 2.22 -6.26 9.78
C SER A 23 3.38 -7.23 9.62
N ARG A 24 4.62 -6.74 9.40
CA ARG A 24 5.83 -7.57 9.32
C ARG A 24 6.51 -7.77 10.68
N PHE A 25 6.79 -6.71 11.41
CA PHE A 25 7.68 -6.73 12.58
C PHE A 25 6.95 -6.81 13.92
N ALA A 26 5.66 -6.46 13.96
CA ALA A 26 4.81 -6.51 15.15
C ALA A 26 3.41 -7.04 14.80
N PRO A 27 3.28 -8.28 14.30
CA PRO A 27 2.01 -8.82 13.79
C PRO A 27 0.89 -8.78 14.83
N ASP A 28 1.16 -9.08 16.11
CA ASP A 28 0.14 -9.00 17.16
C ASP A 28 -0.44 -7.59 17.33
N THR A 29 0.40 -6.56 17.17
CA THR A 29 -0.03 -5.16 17.20
C THR A 29 -0.82 -4.83 15.94
N ALA A 30 -0.34 -5.27 14.76
CA ALA A 30 -1.03 -5.04 13.50
C ALA A 30 -2.44 -5.66 13.49
N THR A 31 -2.59 -6.87 14.02
CA THR A 31 -3.87 -7.55 14.15
C THR A 31 -4.82 -6.80 15.10
N LYS A 32 -4.32 -6.30 16.24
CA LYS A 32 -5.12 -5.47 17.18
C LYS A 32 -5.63 -4.18 16.53
N LEU A 33 -4.85 -3.63 15.60
CA LEU A 33 -5.20 -2.43 14.84
C LEU A 33 -5.97 -2.74 13.55
N SER A 34 -6.33 -4.01 13.29
CA SER A 34 -7.00 -4.45 12.07
C SER A 34 -6.24 -4.13 10.78
N LEU A 35 -4.90 -4.10 10.86
CA LEU A 35 -4.00 -3.88 9.72
C LEU A 35 -3.62 -5.18 9.01
N VAL A 36 -3.77 -6.31 9.69
CA VAL A 36 -3.56 -7.66 9.15
C VAL A 36 -4.55 -8.61 9.80
N GLU A 37 -4.95 -9.64 9.07
CA GLU A 37 -5.81 -10.70 9.57
C GLU A 37 -5.14 -11.46 10.73
N LYS A 38 -5.92 -12.22 11.49
CA LYS A 38 -5.37 -13.18 12.45
C LYS A 38 -4.87 -14.40 11.69
N GLU A 39 -3.75 -14.96 12.12
CA GLU A 39 -3.21 -16.19 11.50
C GLU A 39 -4.22 -17.35 11.53
N GLU A 40 -4.97 -17.49 12.63
CA GLU A 40 -6.01 -18.51 12.79
C GLU A 40 -7.24 -18.32 11.89
N SER A 41 -7.48 -17.09 11.39
CA SER A 41 -8.64 -16.77 10.54
C SER A 41 -8.35 -16.93 9.04
N VAL A 42 -7.12 -17.33 8.68
CA VAL A 42 -6.68 -17.45 7.29
C VAL A 42 -6.06 -18.81 6.99
N GLU A 43 -5.88 -19.10 5.70
CA GLU A 43 -5.11 -20.25 5.25
C GLU A 43 -3.61 -20.04 5.46
N PRO A 44 -2.86 -21.08 5.86
CA PRO A 44 -1.40 -20.97 6.07
C PRO A 44 -0.65 -20.46 4.84
N LEU A 45 -1.11 -20.84 3.64
CA LEU A 45 -0.53 -20.35 2.38
C LEU A 45 -0.74 -18.84 2.21
N TYR A 46 -1.93 -18.33 2.50
CA TYR A 46 -2.22 -16.91 2.45
C TYR A 46 -1.44 -16.15 3.52
N TRP A 47 -1.33 -16.70 4.73
CA TRP A 47 -0.53 -16.12 5.80
C TRP A 47 0.94 -15.96 5.39
N ALA A 48 1.55 -16.99 4.81
CA ALA A 48 2.92 -16.91 4.32
C ALA A 48 3.08 -15.85 3.22
N ASP A 49 2.12 -15.77 2.28
CA ASP A 49 2.12 -14.79 1.18
C ASP A 49 2.08 -13.35 1.69
N ILE A 50 1.13 -13.01 2.57
CA ILE A 50 0.98 -11.64 3.09
C ILE A 50 2.13 -11.22 4.00
N ARG A 51 2.82 -12.18 4.64
CA ARG A 51 4.03 -11.91 5.43
C ARG A 51 5.23 -11.59 4.55
N GLY A 52 5.34 -12.27 3.40
CA GLY A 52 6.31 -11.95 2.36
C GLY A 52 6.02 -10.58 1.73
N GLU A 53 4.75 -10.32 1.41
CA GLU A 53 4.24 -9.03 0.93
C GLU A 53 4.61 -7.90 1.90
N ALA A 54 4.29 -8.02 3.19
CA ALA A 54 4.58 -6.99 4.18
C ALA A 54 6.07 -6.64 4.28
N LEU A 55 6.97 -7.62 4.08
CA LEU A 55 8.41 -7.36 4.03
C LEU A 55 8.79 -6.58 2.77
N TRP A 56 8.27 -7.00 1.61
CA TRP A 56 8.51 -6.32 0.35
C TRP A 56 8.02 -4.87 0.39
N ASP A 57 6.82 -4.68 0.94
CA ASP A 57 6.19 -3.38 1.08
C ASP A 57 6.94 -2.46 2.04
N PHE A 58 7.45 -2.99 3.15
CA PHE A 58 8.33 -2.25 4.05
C PHE A 58 9.56 -1.68 3.31
N LEU A 59 10.15 -2.48 2.41
CA LEU A 59 11.33 -2.07 1.65
C LEU A 59 11.05 -1.04 0.56
N THR A 60 9.78 -0.90 0.13
CA THR A 60 9.45 -0.21 -1.13
C THR A 60 8.45 0.93 -0.97
N LEU A 61 7.44 0.81 -0.10
CA LEU A 61 6.33 1.78 0.00
C LEU A 61 6.72 3.14 0.57
N TRP A 62 7.89 3.27 1.21
CA TRP A 62 8.41 4.56 1.69
C TRP A 62 8.70 5.55 0.55
N THR A 63 8.90 5.05 -0.66
CA THR A 63 9.21 5.87 -1.85
C THR A 63 8.13 6.91 -2.14
N LEU A 64 6.85 6.59 -1.91
CA LEU A 64 5.75 7.54 -2.09
C LEU A 64 5.73 8.62 -1.00
N VAL A 65 6.13 8.28 0.23
CA VAL A 65 6.30 9.26 1.31
C VAL A 65 7.38 10.26 0.93
N VAL A 66 8.51 9.78 0.42
CA VAL A 66 9.60 10.64 -0.05
C VAL A 66 9.16 11.49 -1.24
N ALA A 67 8.39 10.93 -2.19
CA ALA A 67 7.79 11.72 -3.27
C ALA A 67 6.96 12.89 -2.73
N GLY A 68 6.11 12.63 -1.72
CA GLY A 68 5.30 13.66 -1.07
C GLY A 68 6.12 14.73 -0.36
N VAL A 69 7.16 14.34 0.39
CA VAL A 69 8.09 15.28 1.05
C VAL A 69 8.79 16.16 0.01
N LEU A 70 9.34 15.57 -1.05
CA LEU A 70 10.01 16.32 -2.11
C LEU A 70 9.06 17.29 -2.82
N LEU A 71 7.81 16.87 -3.06
CA LEU A 71 6.78 17.72 -3.65
C LEU A 71 6.41 18.90 -2.74
N LEU A 72 6.38 18.73 -1.41
CA LEU A 72 6.14 19.84 -0.47
C LEU A 72 7.22 20.92 -0.52
N PHE A 73 8.45 20.54 -0.84
CA PHE A 73 9.59 21.45 -0.95
C PHE A 73 9.89 21.88 -2.38
N ASP A 74 8.99 21.60 -3.33
CA ASP A 74 9.16 21.88 -4.76
C ASP A 74 10.51 21.37 -5.29
N HIS A 75 10.93 20.20 -4.81
CA HIS A 75 12.23 19.65 -5.15
C HIS A 75 12.15 18.91 -6.49
N GLN A 76 12.98 19.30 -7.46
CA GLN A 76 13.09 18.74 -8.82
C GLN A 76 13.23 17.21 -8.93
N ALA A 77 13.63 16.53 -7.86
CA ALA A 77 13.66 15.06 -7.83
C ALA A 77 12.30 14.38 -7.57
N TRP A 78 11.26 15.13 -7.15
CA TRP A 78 9.97 14.56 -6.81
C TRP A 78 9.33 13.73 -7.95
N PRO A 79 9.42 14.09 -9.25
CA PRO A 79 8.73 13.32 -10.29
C PRO A 79 9.30 11.91 -10.44
N TYR A 80 10.61 11.73 -10.24
CA TYR A 80 11.24 10.40 -10.28
C TYR A 80 10.74 9.51 -9.15
N PHE A 81 10.67 10.05 -7.93
CA PHE A 81 10.08 9.34 -6.79
C PHE A 81 8.57 9.13 -6.96
N GLY A 82 7.86 10.06 -7.59
CA GLY A 82 6.44 9.95 -7.90
C GLY A 82 6.15 8.82 -8.89
N LEU A 83 6.95 8.70 -9.96
CA LEU A 83 6.83 7.60 -10.92
C LEU A 83 7.14 6.24 -10.27
N VAL A 84 8.25 6.15 -9.53
CA VAL A 84 8.65 4.90 -8.87
C VAL A 84 7.65 4.52 -7.77
N GLY A 85 7.40 5.42 -6.82
CA GLY A 85 6.48 5.20 -5.71
C GLY A 85 5.06 4.96 -6.19
N GLY A 86 4.56 5.74 -7.15
CA GLY A 86 3.23 5.54 -7.72
C GLY A 86 3.08 4.16 -8.39
N SER A 87 4.12 3.71 -9.12
CA SER A 87 4.12 2.38 -9.76
C SER A 87 4.18 1.24 -8.74
N ILE A 88 4.96 1.42 -7.66
CA ILE A 88 5.00 0.45 -6.56
C ILE A 88 3.63 0.36 -5.90
N TYR A 89 2.94 1.47 -5.64
CA TYR A 89 1.61 1.48 -5.03
C TYR A 89 0.55 0.87 -5.95
N LEU A 90 0.65 1.10 -7.26
CA LEU A 90 -0.20 0.44 -8.25
C LEU A 90 -0.02 -1.07 -8.20
N TYR A 91 1.23 -1.55 -8.18
CA TYR A 91 1.53 -2.98 -8.09
C TYR A 91 1.08 -3.59 -6.76
N PHE A 92 1.48 -2.98 -5.64
CA PHE A 92 1.11 -3.38 -4.27
C PHE A 92 -0.41 -3.53 -4.14
N ALA A 93 -1.15 -2.47 -4.48
CA ALA A 93 -2.59 -2.47 -4.34
C ALA A 93 -3.27 -3.46 -5.30
N GLY A 94 -2.84 -3.47 -6.57
CA GLY A 94 -3.38 -4.38 -7.58
C GLY A 94 -3.16 -5.84 -7.21
N ARG A 95 -1.93 -6.21 -6.83
CA ARG A 95 -1.61 -7.55 -6.35
C ARG A 95 -2.42 -7.89 -5.10
N GLY A 96 -2.46 -7.01 -4.10
CA GLY A 96 -3.20 -7.26 -2.86
C GLY A 96 -4.70 -7.50 -3.09
N ILE A 97 -5.32 -6.79 -4.04
CA ILE A 97 -6.72 -7.01 -4.43
C ILE A 97 -6.87 -8.36 -5.15
N LEU A 98 -6.07 -8.59 -6.19
CA LEU A 98 -6.20 -9.80 -7.02
C LEU A 98 -5.91 -11.08 -6.23
N THR A 99 -4.89 -11.09 -5.36
CA THR A 99 -4.60 -12.24 -4.49
C THR A 99 -5.81 -12.59 -3.63
N ARG A 100 -6.44 -11.60 -2.97
CA ARG A 100 -7.61 -11.84 -2.11
C ARG A 100 -8.79 -12.39 -2.91
N VAL A 101 -9.09 -11.78 -4.06
CA VAL A 101 -10.20 -12.20 -4.92
C VAL A 101 -9.98 -13.62 -5.46
N GLU A 102 -8.80 -13.90 -6.01
CA GLU A 102 -8.50 -15.22 -6.59
C GLU A 102 -8.43 -16.32 -5.53
N MET A 103 -7.88 -16.05 -4.36
CA MET A 103 -7.89 -17.01 -3.26
C MET A 103 -9.30 -17.29 -2.74
N GLN A 104 -10.15 -16.27 -2.62
CA GLN A 104 -11.56 -16.47 -2.27
C GLN A 104 -12.32 -17.28 -3.32
N ARG A 105 -12.09 -17.02 -4.62
CA ARG A 105 -12.65 -17.81 -5.72
C ARG A 105 -12.22 -19.27 -5.67
N ALA A 106 -10.99 -19.52 -5.24
CA ALA A 106 -10.47 -20.87 -5.02
C ALA A 106 -10.95 -21.52 -3.71
N GLY A 107 -11.75 -20.84 -2.90
CA GLY A 107 -12.31 -21.37 -1.64
C GLY A 107 -11.39 -21.24 -0.42
N PHE A 108 -10.29 -20.50 -0.52
CA PHE A 108 -9.40 -20.26 0.61
C PHE A 108 -9.94 -19.17 1.55
N ARG A 109 -9.70 -19.36 2.84
CA ARG A 109 -9.97 -18.35 3.88
C ARG A 109 -8.88 -17.28 3.85
N VAL A 110 -9.27 -16.04 3.60
CA VAL A 110 -8.37 -14.87 3.54
C VAL A 110 -8.68 -13.84 4.63
N GLY A 111 -9.46 -14.24 5.65
CA GLY A 111 -9.79 -13.40 6.80
C GLY A 111 -11.28 -13.20 7.01
N ASP A 112 -11.61 -12.35 7.97
CA ASP A 112 -13.00 -12.02 8.29
C ASP A 112 -13.61 -11.14 7.19
N PRO A 113 -14.87 -11.36 6.75
CA PRO A 113 -15.46 -10.63 5.62
C PRO A 113 -15.41 -9.11 5.76
N LYS A 114 -15.61 -8.57 6.97
CA LYS A 114 -15.53 -7.13 7.24
C LYS A 114 -14.11 -6.58 7.11
N SER A 115 -13.12 -7.34 7.59
CA SER A 115 -11.71 -6.96 7.52
C SER A 115 -11.21 -7.00 6.08
N VAL A 116 -11.57 -8.05 5.34
CA VAL A 116 -11.29 -8.17 3.91
C VAL A 116 -11.90 -7.01 3.12
N GLN A 117 -13.17 -6.66 3.38
CA GLN A 117 -13.83 -5.55 2.71
C GLN A 117 -13.11 -4.21 2.97
N LEU A 118 -12.73 -3.94 4.23
CA LEU A 118 -11.97 -2.74 4.58
C LEU A 118 -10.61 -2.72 3.88
N GLY A 119 -9.89 -3.85 3.87
CA GLY A 119 -8.61 -4.00 3.19
C GLY A 119 -8.72 -3.71 1.69
N LEU A 120 -9.75 -4.24 1.02
CA LEU A 120 -9.99 -3.98 -0.41
C LEU A 120 -10.26 -2.51 -0.70
N VAL A 121 -11.04 -1.82 0.15
CA VAL A 121 -11.30 -0.38 0.02
C VAL A 121 -10.01 0.42 0.15
N MET A 122 -9.19 0.12 1.15
CA MET A 122 -7.93 0.80 1.37
C MET A 122 -6.93 0.56 0.22
N LEU A 123 -6.83 -0.68 -0.27
CA LEU A 123 -6.04 -1.02 -1.45
C LEU A 123 -6.52 -0.22 -2.68
N ALA A 124 -7.83 -0.13 -2.91
CA ALA A 124 -8.36 0.67 -4.01
C ALA A 124 -7.97 2.16 -3.90
N VAL A 125 -7.98 2.73 -2.68
CA VAL A 125 -7.51 4.11 -2.44
C VAL A 125 -6.04 4.25 -2.81
N TRP A 126 -5.17 3.34 -2.35
CA TRP A 126 -3.74 3.38 -2.69
C TRP A 126 -3.45 3.16 -4.17
N LEU A 127 -4.24 2.32 -4.84
CA LEU A 127 -4.18 2.13 -6.29
C LEU A 127 -4.43 3.45 -7.03
N VAL A 128 -5.53 4.14 -6.68
CA VAL A 128 -5.91 5.41 -7.31
C VAL A 128 -4.86 6.49 -7.04
N VAL A 129 -4.34 6.57 -5.81
CA VAL A 129 -3.25 7.51 -5.46
C VAL A 129 -2.00 7.22 -6.28
N GLY A 130 -1.63 5.95 -6.44
CA GLY A 130 -0.51 5.54 -7.28
C GLY A 130 -0.67 6.01 -8.73
N LEU A 131 -1.85 5.78 -9.33
CA LEU A 131 -2.15 6.22 -10.69
C LEU A 131 -2.11 7.74 -10.86
N ILE A 132 -2.75 8.50 -9.96
CA ILE A 132 -2.75 9.96 -10.02
C ILE A 132 -1.31 10.48 -9.89
N THR A 133 -0.50 9.88 -9.02
CA THR A 133 0.89 10.29 -8.82
C THR A 133 1.74 10.02 -10.06
N ILE A 134 1.55 8.88 -10.72
CA ILE A 134 2.25 8.57 -11.99
C ILE A 134 1.91 9.63 -13.05
N VAL A 135 0.63 9.94 -13.23
CA VAL A 135 0.18 10.94 -14.22
C VAL A 135 0.73 12.33 -13.89
N ALA A 136 0.66 12.75 -12.62
CA ALA A 136 1.19 14.03 -12.19
C ALA A 136 2.71 14.12 -12.44
N ALA A 137 3.45 13.09 -12.05
CA ALA A 137 4.91 13.05 -12.23
C ALA A 137 5.31 13.04 -13.72
N ALA A 138 4.60 12.28 -14.56
CA ALA A 138 4.84 12.26 -16.00
C ALA A 138 4.60 13.63 -16.63
N ASN A 139 3.52 14.32 -16.24
CA ASN A 139 3.22 15.66 -16.73
C ASN A 139 4.26 16.71 -16.33
N THR A 140 4.92 16.54 -15.18
CA THR A 140 5.98 17.46 -14.74
C THR A 140 7.30 17.25 -15.48
N LEU A 141 7.53 16.06 -16.04
CA LEU A 141 8.73 15.74 -16.82
C LEU A 141 8.58 16.00 -18.32
N ALA A 142 7.36 16.24 -18.81
CA ALA A 142 7.04 16.50 -20.21
C ALA A 142 7.17 17.99 -20.55
#